data_AF-A0A9Q9J171-F1
#
_entry.id   AF-A0A9Q9J171-F1
#
_cell.length_a   1.000
_cell.length_b   1.000
_cell.length_c   1.000
_cell.angle_alpha   90.00
_cell.angle_beta   90.00
_cell.angle_gamma   90.00
#
_symmetry.space_group_name_H-M   'P 1'
#
loop_
_entity.id
_entity.type
_entity.pdbx_description
1 polymer ?
#
loop_
_entity_poly.entity_id
_entity_poly.type
_entity_poly.pdbx_seq_one_letter_code
_entity_poly.pdbx_strand_id
1 'polypeptide(L)'
;MNHRFLLALLAASAASSPAWSSDIGEPATWQSPRSAELNRTGDLPKLTEALIAKFDPDGNIVPPTVSEAQFIDLDGDGTLELVALVDYSGRQFFNMMIIITTVNAKPVVVTYRSNGANMERLGERIITEPENPNKLIVADRFIEGYKGSTASAKEQRLLELRSATLQDVSMHYPSYYLTKRLPALEKQARMSAPVHNADAAGLGSMTADENKRVLRQQIERAREQSLGT
;
A
#
# COMPACT_ATOMS: atom_id res chain seq x y z
N MET A 1 39.18 51.84 4.65
CA MET A 1 38.28 51.02 3.81
C MET A 1 37.76 49.89 4.67
N ASN A 2 36.58 50.04 5.28
CA ASN A 2 36.02 49.02 6.17
C ASN A 2 34.72 48.50 5.56
N HIS A 3 34.72 47.21 5.25
CA HIS A 3 33.65 46.49 4.58
C HIS A 3 32.42 46.33 5.50
N ARG A 4 31.26 46.72 4.98
CA ARG A 4 29.94 46.49 5.57
C ARG A 4 29.58 45.00 5.41
N PHE A 5 29.41 44.28 6.52
CA PHE A 5 28.77 42.97 6.52
C PHE A 5 27.24 43.17 6.53
N LEU A 6 26.59 42.77 5.44
CA LEU A 6 25.14 42.59 5.38
C LEU A 6 24.81 41.24 6.03
N LEU A 7 24.10 41.26 7.16
CA LEU A 7 23.41 40.07 7.66
C LEU A 7 22.16 39.85 6.78
N ALA A 8 22.17 38.79 5.99
CA ALA A 8 20.97 38.27 5.37
C ALA A 8 20.13 37.55 6.44
N LEU A 9 18.95 38.09 6.73
CA LEU A 9 17.97 37.49 7.62
C LEU A 9 17.33 36.30 6.89
N LEU A 10 17.79 35.08 7.18
CA LEU A 10 17.11 33.85 6.78
C LEU A 10 15.82 33.73 7.60
N ALA A 11 14.70 34.16 6.99
CA ALA A 11 13.38 33.83 7.48
C ALA A 11 13.18 32.32 7.27
N ALA A 12 13.41 31.52 8.31
CA ALA A 12 12.92 30.16 8.36
C ALA A 12 11.39 30.23 8.39
N SER A 13 10.75 29.95 7.25
CA SER A 13 9.33 29.69 7.19
C SER A 13 9.04 28.41 7.97
N ALA A 14 8.71 28.57 9.26
CA ALA A 14 8.06 27.53 10.01
C ALA A 14 6.71 27.27 9.33
N ALA A 15 6.62 26.20 8.54
CA ALA A 15 5.35 25.69 8.07
C ALA A 15 4.54 25.37 9.33
N SER A 16 3.50 26.18 9.59
CA SER A 16 2.54 25.93 10.65
C SER A 16 1.95 24.55 10.38
N SER A 17 2.37 23.56 11.19
CA SER A 17 1.71 22.26 11.19
C SER A 17 0.23 22.53 11.47
N PRO A 18 -0.70 22.01 10.67
CA PRO A 18 -2.11 22.19 10.95
C PRO A 18 -2.33 21.74 12.40
N ALA A 19 -3.00 22.56 13.20
CA ALA A 19 -3.29 22.25 14.60
C ALA A 19 -4.04 20.91 14.63
N TRP A 20 -3.28 19.83 14.84
CA TRP A 20 -3.82 18.48 14.93
C TRP A 20 -4.82 18.49 16.08
N SER A 21 -6.03 17.96 15.86
CA SER A 21 -6.83 17.64 17.04
C SER A 21 -6.02 16.63 17.83
N SER A 22 -5.87 16.85 19.13
CA SER A 22 -5.18 15.94 20.06
C SER A 22 -5.66 14.49 19.87
N ASP A 23 -6.92 14.33 19.46
CA ASP A 23 -7.58 13.05 19.29
C ASP A 23 -6.90 12.18 18.23
N ILE A 24 -6.56 12.72 17.05
CA ILE A 24 -5.95 11.92 15.97
C ILE A 24 -4.58 11.36 16.39
N GLY A 25 -3.86 12.06 17.26
CA GLY A 25 -2.59 11.60 17.80
C GLY A 25 -2.70 10.42 18.78
N GLU A 26 -3.92 10.03 19.15
CA GLU A 26 -4.23 9.00 20.14
C GLU A 26 -5.09 7.91 19.49
N PRO A 27 -4.51 6.76 19.09
CA PRO A 27 -5.23 5.70 18.40
C PRO A 27 -6.47 5.16 19.12
N ALA A 28 -6.53 5.29 20.45
CA ALA A 28 -7.72 4.97 21.23
C ALA A 28 -8.98 5.77 20.81
N THR A 29 -8.82 6.93 20.17
CA THR A 29 -9.94 7.75 19.70
C THR A 29 -10.42 7.42 18.28
N TRP A 30 -9.71 6.52 17.59
CA TRP A 30 -10.01 6.10 16.22
C TRP A 30 -11.13 5.06 16.27
N GLN A 31 -12.37 5.53 16.29
CA GLN A 31 -13.55 4.69 16.45
C GLN A 31 -14.38 4.68 15.16
N SER A 32 -14.95 3.53 14.80
CA SER A 32 -15.66 3.31 13.53
C SER A 32 -16.71 4.37 13.16
N PRO A 33 -17.51 4.91 14.09
CA PRO A 33 -18.43 6.02 13.81
C PRO A 33 -17.76 7.30 13.29
N ARG A 34 -16.46 7.49 13.57
CA ARG A 34 -15.67 8.65 13.14
C ARG A 34 -14.91 8.42 11.83
N SER A 35 -14.99 7.24 11.22
CA SER A 35 -14.23 6.90 10.01
C SER A 35 -14.38 7.93 8.89
N ALA A 36 -15.60 8.41 8.63
CA ALA A 36 -15.86 9.41 7.59
C ALA A 36 -15.30 10.81 7.93
N GLU A 37 -15.23 11.17 9.22
CA GLU A 37 -14.58 12.40 9.69
C GLU A 37 -13.07 12.29 9.53
N LEU A 38 -12.48 11.22 10.06
CA LEU A 38 -11.04 10.97 10.05
C LEU A 38 -10.48 10.86 8.62
N ASN A 39 -11.19 10.18 7.72
CA ASN A 39 -10.79 10.07 6.31
C ASN A 39 -10.94 11.38 5.52
N ARG A 40 -11.64 12.39 6.06
CA ARG A 40 -11.71 13.74 5.46
C ARG A 40 -10.66 14.70 6.04
N THR A 41 -9.77 14.21 6.89
CA THR A 41 -8.68 15.03 7.44
C THR A 41 -7.85 15.63 6.30
N GLY A 42 -7.61 16.94 6.37
CA GLY A 42 -6.78 17.64 5.40
C GLY A 42 -5.36 17.09 5.42
N ASP A 43 -4.84 16.76 4.24
CA ASP A 43 -3.52 16.15 4.06
C ASP A 43 -3.28 14.92 4.94
N LEU A 44 -4.21 13.96 4.89
CA LEU A 44 -4.10 12.68 5.57
C LEU A 44 -2.77 11.94 5.31
N PRO A 45 -2.18 11.95 4.09
CA PRO A 45 -0.84 11.40 3.88
C PRO A 45 0.23 12.04 4.77
N LYS A 46 0.31 13.38 4.84
CA LYS A 46 1.31 14.06 5.67
C LYS A 46 1.12 13.80 7.16
N LEU A 47 -0.14 13.75 7.61
CA LEU A 47 -0.48 13.35 8.97
C LEU A 47 0.00 11.92 9.25
N THR A 48 -0.23 11.00 8.31
CA THR A 48 0.17 9.60 8.43
C THR A 48 1.69 9.46 8.55
N GLU A 49 2.47 10.23 7.77
CA GLU A 49 3.93 10.26 7.92
C GLU A 49 4.36 10.65 9.34
N ALA A 50 3.69 11.65 9.93
CA ALA A 50 3.98 12.09 11.30
C ALA A 50 3.59 11.02 12.34
N LEU A 51 2.46 10.33 12.16
CA LEU A 51 2.04 9.24 13.04
C LEU A 51 2.97 8.03 12.96
N ILE A 52 3.43 7.67 11.75
CA ILE A 52 4.45 6.62 11.57
C ILE A 52 5.72 7.01 12.31
N ALA A 53 6.23 8.23 12.11
CA ALA A 53 7.44 8.69 12.82
C ALA A 53 7.29 8.71 14.35
N LYS A 54 6.06 8.98 14.86
CA LYS A 54 5.76 8.95 16.30
C LYS A 54 5.74 7.53 16.87
N PHE A 55 5.16 6.57 16.15
CA PHE A 55 4.88 5.22 16.67
C PHE A 55 5.87 4.14 16.21
N ASP A 56 6.71 4.44 15.23
CA ASP A 56 7.84 3.62 14.79
C ASP A 56 9.16 4.42 14.92
N PRO A 57 9.54 4.86 16.14
CA PRO A 57 10.72 5.71 16.34
C PRO A 57 12.04 4.97 16.04
N ASP A 58 12.03 3.64 16.14
CA ASP A 58 13.13 2.75 15.76
C ASP A 58 13.01 2.25 14.30
N GLY A 59 12.05 2.79 13.55
CA GLY A 59 11.79 2.48 12.15
C GLY A 59 12.92 2.91 11.20
N ASN A 60 12.66 2.85 9.89
CA ASN A 60 13.66 3.26 8.90
C ASN A 60 14.18 4.68 9.21
N ILE A 61 15.50 4.86 9.14
CA ILE A 61 16.20 6.15 9.39
C ILE A 61 15.74 7.27 8.44
N VAL A 62 15.15 6.89 7.30
CA VAL A 62 14.64 7.81 6.29
C VAL A 62 13.17 8.15 6.60
N PRO A 63 12.78 9.44 6.57
CA PRO A 63 11.37 9.81 6.70
C PRO A 63 10.49 9.10 5.65
N PRO A 64 9.34 8.53 6.04
CA PRO A 64 8.42 7.93 5.09
C PRO A 64 7.82 9.01 4.18
N THR A 65 7.54 8.63 2.93
CA THR A 65 6.60 9.33 2.05
C THR A 65 5.34 8.49 1.91
N VAL A 66 4.17 9.06 2.15
CA VAL A 66 2.88 8.38 2.03
C VAL A 66 2.14 8.85 0.76
N SER A 67 1.67 7.92 -0.08
CA SER A 67 0.81 8.28 -1.22
C SER A 67 -0.67 8.34 -0.84
N GLU A 68 -1.12 7.30 -0.15
CA GLU A 68 -2.52 7.07 0.19
C GLU A 68 -2.57 6.52 1.61
N ALA A 69 -3.54 6.99 2.38
CA ALA A 69 -3.81 6.50 3.72
C ALA A 69 -5.32 6.50 3.98
N GLN A 70 -5.76 5.61 4.86
CA GLN A 70 -7.17 5.42 5.18
C GLN A 70 -7.34 4.91 6.60
N PHE A 71 -8.27 5.53 7.34
CA PHE A 71 -8.81 4.99 8.58
C PHE A 71 -9.90 3.97 8.29
N ILE A 72 -9.75 2.75 8.78
CA ILE A 72 -10.66 1.66 8.48
C ILE A 72 -10.61 0.57 9.56
N ASP A 73 -11.76 0.02 9.89
CA ASP A 73 -11.91 -1.11 10.82
C ASP A 73 -11.59 -2.39 10.06
N LEU A 74 -10.38 -2.93 10.27
CA LEU A 74 -9.92 -4.12 9.55
C LEU A 74 -10.41 -5.41 10.19
N ASP A 75 -10.43 -5.49 11.52
CA ASP A 75 -10.74 -6.72 12.26
C ASP A 75 -12.14 -6.74 12.89
N GLY A 76 -12.94 -5.70 12.65
CA GLY A 76 -14.35 -5.64 13.01
C GLY A 76 -14.60 -5.33 14.49
N ASP A 77 -13.61 -4.82 15.22
CA ASP A 77 -13.71 -4.59 16.66
C ASP A 77 -14.32 -3.21 17.03
N GLY A 78 -14.60 -2.37 16.04
CA GLY A 78 -15.15 -1.02 16.21
C GLY A 78 -14.08 0.07 16.41
N THR A 79 -12.82 -0.32 16.57
CA THR A 79 -11.65 0.54 16.50
C THR A 79 -11.16 0.57 15.05
N LEU A 80 -10.62 1.71 14.62
CA LEU A 80 -10.10 1.89 13.27
C LEU A 80 -8.59 1.72 13.29
N GLU A 81 -8.08 1.06 12.26
CA GLU A 81 -6.68 1.11 11.87
C GLU A 81 -6.40 2.27 10.91
N LEU A 82 -5.20 2.82 10.97
CA LEU A 82 -4.67 3.66 9.92
C LEU A 82 -3.80 2.82 8.97
N VAL A 83 -4.29 2.57 7.76
CA VAL A 83 -3.58 1.84 6.71
C VAL A 83 -2.97 2.82 5.72
N ALA A 84 -1.74 2.58 5.28
CA ALA A 84 -1.01 3.51 4.41
C ALA A 84 -0.10 2.79 3.41
N LEU A 85 0.03 3.37 2.21
CA LEU A 85 1.04 2.99 1.22
C LEU A 85 2.25 3.90 1.34
N VAL A 86 3.44 3.31 1.55
CA VAL A 86 4.63 4.02 2.00
C VAL A 86 5.83 3.72 1.11
N ASP A 87 6.59 4.79 0.84
CA ASP A 87 7.92 4.74 0.24
C ASP A 87 8.95 5.32 1.23
N TYR A 88 10.02 4.57 1.50
CA TYR A 88 11.15 5.01 2.31
C TYR A 88 12.40 5.33 1.46
N SER A 89 12.32 5.19 0.14
CA SER A 89 13.43 5.42 -0.78
C SER A 89 13.46 6.84 -1.36
N GLY A 90 12.37 7.59 -1.24
CA GLY A 90 12.21 8.92 -1.86
C GLY A 90 12.03 8.87 -3.38
N ARG A 91 11.77 7.70 -3.96
CA ARG A 91 11.59 7.48 -5.40
C ARG A 91 10.12 7.49 -5.83
N GLN A 92 9.21 7.77 -4.89
CA GLN A 92 7.76 7.65 -5.07
C GLN A 92 7.36 6.22 -5.48
N PHE A 93 8.00 5.24 -4.82
CA PHE A 93 7.78 3.82 -5.08
C PHE A 93 7.24 3.12 -3.84
N PHE A 94 5.91 3.09 -3.75
CA PHE A 94 5.13 2.64 -2.59
C PHE A 94 5.05 1.11 -2.54
N ASN A 95 6.17 0.50 -2.14
CA ASN A 95 6.35 -0.95 -2.01
C ASN A 95 6.21 -1.45 -0.57
N MET A 96 5.86 -0.56 0.35
CA MET A 96 5.54 -0.89 1.73
C MET A 96 4.10 -0.50 2.02
N MET A 97 3.48 -1.29 2.88
CA MET A 97 2.21 -0.94 3.49
C MET A 97 2.41 -0.92 5.00
N ILE A 98 1.95 0.14 5.63
CA ILE A 98 2.01 0.33 7.08
C ILE A 98 0.58 0.32 7.62
N ILE A 99 0.39 -0.34 8.74
CA ILE A 99 -0.85 -0.33 9.50
C ILE A 99 -0.51 0.12 10.91
N ILE A 100 -1.13 1.18 11.38
CA ILE A 100 -1.09 1.59 12.78
C ILE A 100 -2.39 1.08 13.42
N THR A 101 -2.24 0.18 14.38
CA THR A 101 -3.33 -0.42 15.15
C THR A 101 -3.04 -0.26 16.65
N THR A 102 -3.89 -0.81 17.51
CA THR A 102 -3.64 -0.84 18.96
C THR A 102 -3.66 -2.25 19.53
N VAL A 103 -2.76 -2.51 20.49
CA VAL A 103 -2.76 -3.72 21.30
C VAL A 103 -2.67 -3.30 22.75
N ASN A 104 -3.64 -3.70 23.58
CA ASN A 104 -3.72 -3.29 24.98
C ASN A 104 -3.67 -1.74 25.14
N ALA A 105 -4.42 -1.02 24.31
CA ALA A 105 -4.45 0.44 24.24
C ALA A 105 -3.10 1.13 23.91
N LYS A 106 -2.11 0.38 23.40
CA LYS A 106 -0.84 0.93 22.93
C LYS A 106 -0.76 0.87 21.41
N PRO A 107 -0.27 1.93 20.74
CA PRO A 107 -0.04 1.90 19.31
C PRO A 107 0.96 0.81 18.93
N VAL A 108 0.66 0.09 17.85
CA VAL A 108 1.56 -0.89 17.23
C VAL A 108 1.59 -0.62 15.73
N VAL A 109 2.80 -0.62 15.17
CA VAL A 109 3.03 -0.43 13.73
C VAL A 109 3.32 -1.80 13.10
N VAL A 110 2.45 -2.20 12.17
CA VAL A 110 2.57 -3.43 11.40
C VAL A 110 3.03 -3.09 9.99
N THR A 111 4.08 -3.77 9.52
CA THR A 111 4.66 -3.51 8.20
C THR A 111 4.50 -4.70 7.28
N TYR A 112 4.02 -4.46 6.06
CA TYR A 112 4.07 -5.41 4.95
C TYR A 112 5.01 -4.90 3.85
N ARG A 113 5.85 -5.80 3.34
CA ARG A 113 6.78 -5.54 2.22
C ARG A 113 6.33 -6.33 0.99
N SER A 114 6.07 -5.64 -0.10
CA SER A 114 5.59 -6.21 -1.37
C SER A 114 6.66 -6.91 -2.20
N ASN A 115 7.83 -7.18 -1.60
CA ASN A 115 9.00 -7.70 -2.32
C ASN A 115 9.42 -6.80 -3.51
N GLY A 116 9.19 -5.49 -3.39
CA GLY A 116 9.50 -4.49 -4.42
C GLY A 116 8.39 -4.24 -5.44
N ALA A 117 7.19 -4.82 -5.30
CA ALA A 117 6.07 -4.46 -6.17
C ALA A 117 5.44 -3.13 -5.73
N ASN A 118 5.35 -2.15 -6.63
CA ASN A 118 4.60 -0.92 -6.35
C ASN A 118 3.11 -1.22 -6.12
N MET A 119 2.51 -0.57 -5.13
CA MET A 119 1.09 -0.59 -4.83
C MET A 119 0.49 0.81 -4.99
N GLU A 120 -0.78 0.85 -5.36
CA GLU A 120 -1.58 2.06 -5.61
C GLU A 120 -3.06 1.73 -5.39
N ARG A 121 -3.90 2.76 -5.25
CA ARG A 121 -5.36 2.66 -5.10
C ARG A 121 -5.74 1.87 -3.86
N LEU A 122 -5.27 2.35 -2.70
CA LEU A 122 -5.44 1.69 -1.40
C LEU A 122 -6.89 1.30 -1.12
N GLY A 123 -7.84 2.19 -1.40
CA GLY A 123 -9.27 1.93 -1.17
C GLY A 123 -9.82 0.74 -1.97
N GLU A 124 -9.26 0.45 -3.15
CA GLU A 124 -9.66 -0.71 -3.96
C GLU A 124 -8.97 -2.01 -3.55
N ARG A 125 -7.91 -1.90 -2.75
CA ARG A 125 -7.20 -3.03 -2.17
C ARG A 125 -7.86 -3.54 -0.91
N ILE A 126 -8.79 -2.80 -0.32
CA ILE A 126 -9.48 -3.24 0.88
C ILE A 126 -10.83 -3.82 0.49
N ILE A 127 -10.99 -5.12 0.71
CA ILE A 127 -12.16 -5.88 0.28
C ILE A 127 -12.84 -6.56 1.47
N THR A 128 -14.11 -6.89 1.28
CA THR A 128 -14.83 -7.81 2.15
C THR A 128 -15.24 -9.00 1.30
N GLU A 129 -14.93 -10.21 1.78
CA GLU A 129 -15.38 -11.44 1.15
C GLU A 129 -16.60 -11.98 1.92
N PRO A 130 -17.62 -12.57 1.26
CA PRO A 130 -18.84 -13.02 1.94
C PRO A 130 -18.60 -13.98 3.12
N GLU A 131 -17.49 -14.71 3.08
CA GLU A 131 -17.10 -15.71 4.07
C GLU A 131 -16.26 -15.12 5.22
N ASN A 132 -15.92 -13.81 5.18
CA ASN A 132 -15.18 -13.12 6.24
C ASN A 132 -15.89 -11.84 6.69
N PRO A 133 -16.31 -11.73 7.97
CA PRO A 133 -16.77 -10.45 8.50
C PRO A 133 -15.66 -9.38 8.52
N ASN A 134 -14.39 -9.79 8.62
CA ASN A 134 -13.24 -8.90 8.64
C ASN A 134 -12.88 -8.45 7.22
N LYS A 135 -12.21 -7.29 7.14
CA LYS A 135 -11.70 -6.78 5.87
C LYS A 135 -10.37 -7.44 5.53
N LEU A 136 -10.21 -7.74 4.25
CA LEU A 136 -8.97 -8.27 3.69
C LEU A 136 -8.26 -7.18 2.90
N ILE A 137 -6.94 -7.23 2.92
CA ILE A 137 -6.07 -6.36 2.13
C ILE A 137 -5.51 -7.18 0.95
N VAL A 138 -5.77 -6.72 -0.26
CA VAL A 138 -5.20 -7.22 -1.51
C VAL A 138 -3.83 -6.58 -1.74
N ALA A 139 -2.78 -7.31 -1.38
CA ALA A 139 -1.41 -6.83 -1.50
C ALA A 139 -0.72 -7.45 -2.72
N ASP A 140 -0.18 -6.61 -3.60
CA ASP A 140 0.68 -7.09 -4.68
C ASP A 140 2.03 -7.53 -4.10
N ARG A 141 2.63 -8.57 -4.70
CA ARG A 141 3.98 -9.01 -4.39
C ARG A 141 4.67 -9.57 -5.63
N PHE A 142 5.96 -9.28 -5.83
CA PHE A 142 6.71 -10.01 -6.87
C PHE A 142 6.95 -11.47 -6.44
N ILE A 143 6.63 -12.41 -7.34
CA ILE A 143 6.78 -13.86 -7.12
C ILE A 143 8.26 -14.20 -6.87
N GLU A 144 9.15 -13.69 -7.72
CA GLU A 144 10.60 -13.97 -7.67
C GLU A 144 11.41 -12.76 -7.15
N GLY A 145 10.74 -11.75 -6.60
CA GLY A 145 11.37 -10.48 -6.18
C GLY A 145 11.66 -9.51 -7.32
N TYR A 146 12.21 -8.35 -6.93
CA TYR A 146 12.53 -7.27 -7.86
C TYR A 146 13.81 -7.56 -8.64
N LYS A 147 13.71 -7.55 -9.98
CA LYS A 147 14.83 -7.82 -10.90
C LYS A 147 15.36 -6.57 -11.62
N GLY A 148 15.21 -5.39 -11.03
CA GLY A 148 15.71 -4.16 -11.65
C GLY A 148 14.85 -3.72 -12.84
N SER A 149 15.49 -3.58 -14.02
CA SER A 149 14.82 -3.21 -15.27
C SER A 149 14.04 -4.36 -15.92
N THR A 150 14.24 -5.59 -15.46
CA THR A 150 13.51 -6.74 -15.99
C THR A 150 12.13 -6.84 -15.38
N ALA A 151 11.13 -7.00 -16.24
CA ALA A 151 9.77 -7.23 -15.82
C ALA A 151 9.62 -8.47 -14.93
N SER A 152 8.84 -8.32 -13.86
CA SER A 152 8.68 -9.34 -12.84
C SER A 152 7.20 -9.63 -12.62
N ALA A 153 6.84 -10.91 -12.56
CA ALA A 153 5.46 -11.34 -12.32
C ALA A 153 5.03 -11.05 -10.89
N LYS A 154 3.80 -10.53 -10.75
CA LYS A 154 3.17 -10.23 -9.47
C LYS A 154 2.11 -11.26 -9.12
N GLU A 155 2.10 -11.71 -7.88
CA GLU A 155 0.96 -12.34 -7.24
C GLU A 155 0.16 -11.31 -6.44
N GLN A 156 -1.09 -11.65 -6.15
CA GLN A 156 -1.90 -10.93 -5.16
C GLN A 156 -2.08 -11.82 -3.95
N ARG A 157 -1.69 -11.33 -2.77
CA ARG A 157 -1.95 -11.95 -1.49
C ARG A 157 -3.18 -11.31 -0.85
N LEU A 158 -3.99 -12.11 -0.19
CA LEU A 158 -5.03 -11.59 0.70
C LEU A 158 -4.48 -11.63 2.12
N LEU A 159 -4.37 -10.46 2.73
CA LEU A 159 -3.85 -10.30 4.08
C LEU A 159 -4.98 -9.95 5.03
N GLU A 160 -4.98 -10.56 6.21
CA GLU A 160 -5.89 -10.26 7.29
C GLU A 160 -5.09 -9.77 8.50
N LEU A 161 -5.57 -8.71 9.15
CA LEU A 161 -5.01 -8.27 10.42
C LEU A 161 -5.53 -9.18 11.53
N ARG A 162 -4.62 -9.86 12.23
CA ARG A 162 -4.93 -10.69 13.40
C ARG A 162 -3.93 -10.39 14.50
N SER A 163 -4.41 -9.84 15.62
CA SER A 163 -3.58 -9.54 16.80
C SER A 163 -2.32 -8.74 16.46
N ALA A 164 -2.47 -7.64 15.72
CA ALA A 164 -1.39 -6.80 15.21
C ALA A 164 -0.33 -7.54 14.35
N THR A 165 -0.75 -8.58 13.64
CA THR A 165 0.06 -9.23 12.61
C THR A 165 -0.74 -9.34 11.32
N LEU A 166 -0.08 -9.16 10.17
CA LEU A 166 -0.68 -9.45 8.87
C LEU A 166 -0.45 -10.92 8.52
N GLN A 167 -1.54 -11.68 8.47
CA GLN A 167 -1.52 -13.08 8.08
C GLN A 167 -1.94 -13.23 6.63
N ASP A 168 -1.17 -13.99 5.87
CA ASP A 168 -1.55 -14.37 4.51
C ASP A 168 -2.62 -15.46 4.56
N VAL A 169 -3.82 -15.09 4.17
CA VAL A 169 -5.00 -15.95 4.14
C VAL A 169 -5.44 -16.25 2.72
N SER A 170 -4.58 -16.02 1.72
CA SER A 170 -4.88 -16.26 0.29
C SER A 170 -5.53 -17.62 0.04
N MET A 171 -5.02 -18.66 0.70
CA MET A 171 -5.49 -20.04 0.52
C MET A 171 -6.90 -20.30 1.06
N HIS A 172 -7.39 -19.44 1.96
CA HIS A 172 -8.76 -19.54 2.51
C HIS A 172 -9.81 -18.93 1.59
N TYR A 173 -9.41 -18.16 0.57
CA TYR A 173 -10.34 -17.46 -0.32
C TYR A 173 -10.08 -17.80 -1.80
N PRO A 174 -10.18 -19.08 -2.20
CA PRO A 174 -10.03 -19.46 -3.61
C PRO A 174 -11.05 -18.76 -4.53
N SER A 175 -12.23 -18.44 -4.00
CA SER A 175 -13.30 -17.72 -4.70
C SER A 175 -12.88 -16.33 -5.20
N TYR A 176 -12.06 -15.59 -4.44
CA TYR A 176 -11.47 -14.33 -4.88
C TYR A 176 -10.67 -14.51 -6.17
N TYR A 177 -9.84 -15.56 -6.23
CA TYR A 177 -8.99 -15.82 -7.38
C TYR A 177 -9.80 -16.27 -8.59
N LEU A 178 -10.78 -17.15 -8.39
CA LEU A 178 -11.65 -17.66 -9.45
C LEU A 178 -12.53 -16.57 -10.07
N THR A 179 -13.10 -15.69 -9.25
CA THR A 179 -14.16 -14.78 -9.70
C THR A 179 -13.67 -13.37 -10.00
N LYS A 180 -12.53 -12.94 -9.43
CA LYS A 180 -12.00 -11.58 -9.58
C LYS A 180 -10.64 -11.58 -10.29
N ARG A 181 -9.63 -12.26 -9.71
CA ARG A 181 -8.25 -12.16 -10.19
C ARG A 181 -8.01 -12.81 -11.54
N LEU A 182 -8.39 -14.08 -11.71
CA LEU A 182 -8.18 -14.81 -12.96
C LEU A 182 -8.91 -14.15 -14.14
N PRO A 183 -10.21 -13.78 -14.04
CA PRO A 183 -10.89 -13.07 -15.11
C PRO A 183 -10.21 -11.76 -15.51
N ALA A 184 -9.69 -10.99 -14.54
CA ALA A 184 -8.96 -9.76 -14.82
C ALA A 184 -7.66 -10.01 -15.59
N LEU A 185 -6.88 -11.03 -15.19
CA LEU A 185 -5.64 -11.41 -15.87
C LEU A 185 -5.89 -11.97 -17.28
N GLU A 186 -6.95 -12.78 -17.46
CA GLU A 186 -7.32 -13.30 -18.76
C GLU A 186 -7.82 -12.21 -19.71
N LYS A 187 -8.58 -11.23 -19.18
CA LYS A 187 -8.96 -10.04 -19.94
C LYS A 187 -7.73 -9.25 -20.37
N GLN A 188 -6.78 -9.02 -19.46
CA GLN A 188 -5.50 -8.38 -19.79
C GLN A 188 -4.76 -9.17 -20.88
N ALA A 189 -4.73 -10.50 -20.81
CA ALA A 189 -4.04 -11.34 -21.80
C ALA A 189 -4.66 -11.22 -23.19
N ARG A 190 -5.99 -11.13 -23.28
CA ARG A 190 -6.71 -10.92 -24.54
C ARG A 190 -6.44 -9.52 -25.11
N MET A 191 -6.39 -8.50 -24.25
CA MET A 191 -6.09 -7.13 -24.66
C MET A 191 -4.63 -6.91 -25.07
N SER A 192 -3.70 -7.68 -24.50
CA SER A 192 -2.27 -7.65 -24.84
C SER A 192 -1.91 -8.53 -26.04
N ALA A 193 -2.86 -9.28 -26.61
CA ALA A 193 -2.62 -10.02 -27.85
C ALA A 193 -2.40 -9.02 -29.00
N PRO A 194 -1.38 -9.21 -29.85
CA PRO A 194 -1.11 -8.29 -30.93
C PRO A 194 -2.32 -8.21 -31.87
N VAL A 195 -2.96 -7.05 -31.91
CA VAL A 195 -3.75 -6.65 -33.07
C VAL A 195 -2.72 -6.43 -34.17
N HIS A 196 -2.80 -7.17 -35.27
CA HIS A 196 -1.96 -6.94 -36.44
C HIS A 196 -2.13 -5.48 -36.89
N ASN A 197 -1.24 -4.59 -36.45
CA ASN A 197 -0.92 -3.29 -37.04
C ASN A 197 0.37 -2.75 -36.42
N ALA A 198 1.18 -2.16 -37.29
CA ALA A 198 2.61 -1.99 -37.16
C ALA A 198 3.08 -0.87 -36.20
N ASP A 199 4.37 -0.95 -35.89
CA ASP A 199 5.30 0.14 -35.55
C ASP A 199 5.01 1.00 -34.31
N ALA A 200 5.58 0.59 -33.18
CA ALA A 200 6.01 1.53 -32.15
C ALA A 200 7.19 0.96 -31.35
N ALA A 201 8.41 1.17 -31.85
CA ALA A 201 9.62 1.06 -31.05
C ALA A 201 9.66 2.24 -30.07
N GLY A 202 9.31 1.98 -28.80
CA GLY A 202 9.39 2.93 -27.70
C GLY A 202 10.32 2.42 -26.61
N LEU A 203 11.41 3.14 -26.36
CA LEU A 203 12.33 2.94 -25.25
C LEU A 203 11.57 2.83 -23.92
N GLY A 204 11.73 1.70 -23.24
CA GLY A 204 11.20 1.45 -21.88
C GLY A 204 9.96 0.55 -21.80
N SER A 205 9.36 0.13 -22.92
CA SER A 205 8.26 -0.84 -22.91
C SER A 205 8.79 -2.27 -23.01
N MET A 206 8.21 -3.16 -22.20
CA MET A 206 8.47 -4.61 -22.28
C MET A 206 8.18 -5.11 -23.70
N THR A 207 8.99 -6.04 -24.19
CA THR A 207 8.66 -6.70 -25.47
C THR A 207 7.33 -7.45 -25.34
N ALA A 208 6.62 -7.65 -26.45
CA ALA A 208 5.37 -8.43 -26.44
C ALA A 208 5.56 -9.84 -25.85
N ASP A 209 6.72 -10.45 -26.09
CA ASP A 209 7.08 -11.77 -25.56
C ASP A 209 7.34 -11.75 -24.05
N GLU A 210 8.02 -10.71 -23.55
CA GLU A 210 8.22 -10.53 -22.11
C GLU A 210 6.90 -10.29 -21.38
N ASN A 211 6.00 -9.49 -21.96
CA ASN A 211 4.65 -9.26 -21.42
C ASN A 211 3.86 -10.56 -21.34
N LYS A 212 3.89 -11.35 -22.40
CA LYS A 212 3.21 -12.65 -22.46
C LYS A 212 3.77 -13.63 -21.43
N ARG A 213 5.09 -13.68 -21.26
CA ARG A 213 5.75 -14.53 -20.25
C ARG A 213 5.35 -14.14 -18.83
N VAL A 214 5.46 -12.84 -18.50
CA VAL A 214 5.10 -12.31 -17.18
C VAL A 214 3.64 -12.60 -16.88
N LEU A 215 2.74 -12.33 -17.81
CA LEU A 215 1.31 -12.53 -17.61
C LEU A 215 0.95 -14.01 -17.46
N ARG A 216 1.61 -14.91 -18.20
CA ARG A 216 1.44 -16.36 -18.02
C ARG A 216 1.79 -16.78 -16.59
N GLN A 217 2.91 -16.32 -16.05
CA GLN A 217 3.32 -16.62 -14.68
C GLN A 217 2.29 -16.11 -13.65
N GLN A 218 1.73 -14.91 -13.86
CA GLN A 218 0.68 -14.39 -12.97
C GLN A 218 -0.61 -15.23 -13.03
N ILE A 219 -1.00 -15.70 -14.22
CA ILE A 219 -2.16 -16.58 -14.41
C ILE A 219 -1.92 -17.94 -13.75
N GLU A 220 -0.75 -18.54 -13.96
CA GLU A 220 -0.37 -19.82 -13.33
C GLU A 220 -0.42 -19.69 -11.80
N ARG A 221 0.15 -18.61 -11.26
CA ARG A 221 0.11 -18.37 -9.81
C ARG A 221 -1.30 -18.16 -9.26
N ALA A 222 -2.13 -17.39 -9.96
CA ALA A 222 -3.53 -17.20 -9.56
C ALA A 222 -4.35 -18.50 -9.67
N ARG A 223 -4.02 -19.40 -10.60
CA ARG A 223 -4.62 -20.74 -10.68
C ARG A 223 -4.23 -21.58 -9.47
N GLU A 224 -2.96 -21.61 -9.09
CA GLU A 224 -2.52 -22.30 -7.86
C GLU A 224 -3.29 -21.81 -6.64
N GLN A 225 -3.39 -20.49 -6.45
CA GLN A 225 -4.13 -19.90 -5.32
C GLN A 225 -5.63 -20.24 -5.36
N SER A 226 -6.20 -20.38 -6.56
CA SER A 226 -7.60 -20.79 -6.73
C SER A 226 -7.90 -22.24 -6.36
N LEU A 227 -6.87 -23.09 -6.26
CA LEU A 227 -7.02 -24.49 -5.86
C LEU A 227 -7.12 -24.69 -4.34
N GLY A 228 -6.73 -23.70 -3.54
CA GLY A 228 -6.81 -23.81 -2.08
C GLY A 228 -5.83 -24.81 -1.44
N THR A 229 -4.82 -25.28 -2.19
CA THR A 229 -3.83 -26.30 -1.77
C THR A 229 -2.54 -25.73 -1.20
#